data_AF-E9GXJ5-F1
#
_entry.id   AF-E9GXJ5-F1
#
_cell.length_a   1.000
_cell.length_b   1.000
_cell.length_c   1.000
_cell.angle_alpha   90.00
_cell.angle_beta   90.00
_cell.angle_gamma   90.00
#
_symmetry.space_group_name_H-M   'P 1'
#
loop_
_entity.id
_entity.type
_entity.pdbx_description
1 polymer ?
#
loop_
_entity_poly.entity_id
_entity_poly.type
_entity_poly.pdbx_seq_one_letter_code
_entity_poly.pdbx_strand_id
1 'polypeptide(L)'
;MDFAWSYLLVALMVVSCSALPQLDRNMGHPGEAPLPTPVGTCPEYSYNTVFLSDAYYCGYYHQCSNGVPIRMKCPSGLHWTVGYTDSYYFPTCDLPSQSNSNCRKDTPY
;
A
#
# COMPACT_ATOMS: atom_id res chain seq x y z
N MET A 1 -50.47 -10.78 -30.41
CA MET A 1 -49.29 -9.92 -30.64
C MET A 1 -48.48 -9.98 -29.36
N ASP A 2 -47.65 -11.01 -29.35
CA ASP A 2 -47.18 -11.73 -28.17
C ASP A 2 -45.76 -11.26 -27.83
N PHE A 3 -45.61 -10.49 -26.76
CA PHE A 3 -44.30 -10.01 -26.28
C PHE A 3 -43.84 -10.72 -25.00
N ALA A 4 -44.47 -11.85 -24.65
CA ALA A 4 -44.14 -12.61 -23.43
C ALA A 4 -42.92 -13.54 -23.60
N TRP A 5 -42.53 -13.90 -24.82
CA TRP A 5 -41.38 -14.79 -25.08
C TRP A 5 -40.03 -14.07 -25.05
N SER A 6 -39.98 -12.76 -25.27
CA SER A 6 -38.72 -12.00 -25.22
C SER A 6 -38.22 -11.75 -23.79
N TYR A 7 -39.11 -11.65 -22.81
CA TYR A 7 -38.74 -11.48 -21.40
C TYR A 7 -38.07 -12.74 -20.81
N LEU A 8 -38.44 -13.94 -21.27
CA LEU A 8 -37.87 -15.19 -20.78
C LEU A 8 -36.38 -15.33 -21.16
N LEU A 9 -35.99 -14.82 -22.33
CA LEU A 9 -34.59 -14.79 -22.77
C LEU A 9 -33.76 -13.74 -22.04
N VAL A 10 -34.34 -12.57 -21.73
CA VAL A 10 -33.64 -11.52 -20.97
C VAL A 10 -33.35 -11.99 -19.53
N ALA A 11 -34.30 -12.68 -18.88
CA ALA A 11 -34.12 -13.21 -17.53
C ALA A 11 -32.99 -14.24 -17.41
N LEU A 12 -32.80 -15.10 -18.42
CA LEU A 12 -31.71 -16.10 -18.42
C LEU A 12 -30.31 -15.46 -18.48
N MET A 13 -30.16 -14.27 -19.08
CA MET A 13 -28.88 -13.56 -19.13
C MET A 13 -28.53 -12.85 -17.82
N VAL A 14 -29.51 -12.57 -16.95
CA VAL A 14 -29.28 -11.94 -15.63
C VAL A 14 -29.06 -12.98 -14.52
N VAL A 15 -29.52 -14.22 -14.72
CA VAL A 15 -29.41 -15.34 -13.75
C VAL A 15 -28.07 -16.09 -13.86
N SER A 16 -27.10 -15.53 -14.60
CA SER A 16 -25.72 -16.02 -14.62
C SER A 16 -24.70 -14.96 -14.19
N CYS A 17 -25.11 -13.95 -13.41
CA CYS A 17 -24.17 -13.26 -12.52
C CYS A 17 -23.87 -14.22 -11.36
N SER A 18 -23.12 -15.28 -11.68
CA SER A 18 -22.55 -16.22 -10.74
C SER A 18 -22.03 -15.44 -9.55
N ALA A 19 -22.58 -15.75 -8.37
CA ALA A 19 -21.91 -15.53 -7.12
C ALA A 19 -20.52 -16.15 -7.25
N LEU A 20 -19.55 -15.33 -7.67
CA LEU A 20 -18.17 -15.62 -7.36
C LEU A 20 -18.18 -15.71 -5.84
N PRO A 21 -17.73 -16.83 -5.23
CA PRO A 21 -17.29 -16.72 -3.85
C PRO A 21 -16.36 -15.52 -3.86
N GLN A 22 -16.67 -14.51 -3.04
CA GLN A 22 -15.78 -13.40 -2.82
C GLN A 22 -14.48 -14.07 -2.42
N LEU A 23 -13.54 -14.19 -3.37
CA LEU A 23 -12.18 -14.55 -3.04
C LEU A 23 -11.82 -13.43 -2.08
N ASP A 24 -11.80 -13.76 -0.80
CA ASP A 24 -11.39 -12.87 0.27
C ASP A 24 -10.24 -12.06 -0.29
N ARG A 25 -10.41 -10.73 -0.37
CA ARG A 25 -9.37 -9.77 -0.81
C ARG A 25 -8.16 -9.75 0.15
N ASN A 26 -7.93 -10.85 0.87
CA ASN A 26 -6.88 -11.13 1.82
C ASN A 26 -6.15 -12.45 1.50
N MET A 27 -6.19 -12.94 0.26
CA MET A 27 -5.20 -13.91 -0.21
C MET A 27 -4.10 -13.18 -0.98
N GLY A 28 -3.15 -12.60 -0.25
CA GLY A 28 -1.82 -12.41 -0.80
C GLY A 28 -1.29 -13.80 -1.21
N HIS A 29 -0.84 -13.92 -2.45
CA HIS A 29 -0.21 -15.12 -2.96
C HIS A 29 0.96 -15.52 -2.03
N PRO A 30 1.06 -16.77 -1.55
CA PRO A 30 2.21 -17.21 -0.78
C PRO A 30 3.45 -17.12 -1.68
N GLY A 31 4.27 -16.09 -1.48
CA GLY A 31 5.51 -15.88 -2.22
C GLY A 31 5.62 -14.57 -2.99
N GLU A 32 4.56 -13.77 -3.11
CA GLU A 32 4.70 -12.41 -3.65
C GLU A 32 5.02 -11.46 -2.50
N ALA A 33 6.14 -10.73 -2.59
CA ALA A 33 6.42 -9.69 -1.61
C ALA A 33 5.21 -8.72 -1.56
N PRO A 34 4.67 -8.40 -0.37
CA PRO A 34 3.74 -7.31 -0.16
C PRO A 34 4.15 -6.12 -1.00
N LEU A 35 3.20 -5.60 -1.76
CA LEU A 35 3.42 -4.46 -2.65
C LEU A 35 4.03 -3.29 -1.86
N PRO A 36 4.82 -2.43 -2.51
CA PRO A 36 5.26 -1.17 -1.90
C PRO A 36 4.03 -0.35 -1.50
N THR A 37 3.71 -0.30 -0.21
CA THR A 37 2.56 0.47 0.30
C THR A 37 3.06 1.65 1.11
N PRO A 38 3.17 2.85 0.51
CA PRO A 38 3.49 4.06 1.26
C PRO A 38 2.35 4.39 2.23
N VAL A 39 2.72 4.77 3.46
CA VAL A 39 1.79 5.33 4.44
C VAL A 39 1.65 6.83 4.14
N GLY A 40 0.52 7.20 3.54
CA GLY A 40 0.23 8.56 3.09
C GLY A 40 0.36 8.72 1.58
N THR A 41 0.28 9.96 1.11
CA THR A 41 0.27 10.31 -0.31
C THR A 41 1.37 11.31 -0.63
N CYS A 42 2.02 11.14 -1.78
CA CYS A 42 2.99 12.13 -2.26
C CYS A 42 2.26 13.37 -2.79
N PRO A 43 2.69 14.58 -2.40
CA PRO A 43 2.15 15.80 -2.98
C PRO A 43 2.58 15.91 -4.45
N GLU A 44 1.68 16.41 -5.30
CA GLU A 44 1.95 16.65 -6.72
C GLU A 44 3.07 17.68 -6.92
N TYR A 45 3.07 18.72 -6.08
CA TYR A 45 4.10 19.76 -6.04
C TYR A 45 4.65 19.91 -4.63
N SER A 46 5.97 19.82 -4.50
CA SER A 46 6.67 20.12 -3.24
C SER A 46 8.02 20.75 -3.55
N TYR A 47 8.35 21.81 -2.81
CA TYR A 47 9.66 22.46 -2.85
C TYR A 47 10.72 21.67 -2.07
N ASN A 48 10.28 20.75 -1.20
CA ASN A 48 11.13 19.91 -0.36
C ASN A 48 10.95 18.43 -0.70
N THR A 49 11.97 17.63 -0.45
CA THR A 49 11.87 16.17 -0.56
C THR A 49 10.95 15.63 0.52
N VAL A 50 9.87 14.98 0.12
CA VAL A 50 8.94 14.31 1.05
C VAL A 50 9.27 12.84 1.11
N PHE A 51 9.24 12.30 2.33
CA PHE A 51 9.47 10.88 2.58
C PHE A 51 8.27 10.28 3.29
N LEU A 52 7.84 9.09 2.84
CA LEU A 52 6.75 8.32 3.43
C LEU A 52 7.30 6.99 3.95
N SER A 53 6.64 6.44 4.96
CA SER A 53 7.02 5.13 5.52
C SER A 53 6.43 4.01 4.67
N ASP A 54 7.10 2.86 4.59
CA ASP A 54 6.47 1.65 4.06
C ASP A 54 5.62 0.99 5.17
N ALA A 55 4.38 0.63 4.85
CA ALA A 55 3.43 0.13 5.86
C ALA A 55 3.80 -1.25 6.38
N TYR A 56 4.46 -2.08 5.57
CA TYR A 56 4.77 -3.47 5.91
C TYR A 56 6.26 -3.69 6.17
N TYR A 57 7.14 -2.98 5.47
CA TYR A 57 8.57 -3.25 5.53
C TYR A 57 9.38 -2.07 6.05
N CYS A 58 9.75 -2.11 7.32
CA CYS A 58 10.42 -0.99 7.97
C CYS A 58 11.83 -0.73 7.43
N GLY A 59 12.45 -1.72 6.78
CA GLY A 59 13.71 -1.53 6.04
C GLY A 59 13.55 -0.77 4.72
N TYR A 60 12.34 -0.32 4.39
CA TYR A 60 12.04 0.47 3.20
C TYR A 60 11.30 1.75 3.59
N TYR A 61 11.46 2.75 2.74
CA TYR A 61 10.76 4.02 2.80
C TYR A 61 10.45 4.46 1.38
N HIS A 62 9.65 5.51 1.21
CA HIS A 62 9.30 6.04 -0.10
C HIS A 62 9.76 7.48 -0.19
N GLN A 63 10.54 7.79 -1.22
CA GLN A 63 10.86 9.17 -1.57
C GLN A 63 9.88 9.66 -2.63
N CYS A 64 9.24 10.78 -2.37
CA CYS A 64 8.31 11.37 -3.33
C CYS A 64 9.05 12.11 -4.44
N SER A 65 8.66 11.85 -5.69
CA SER A 65 9.12 12.57 -6.88
C SER A 65 7.92 12.83 -7.80
N ASN A 66 7.58 14.11 -8.04
CA ASN A 66 6.47 14.52 -8.89
C ASN A 66 5.14 13.80 -8.57
N GLY A 67 4.75 13.74 -7.30
CA GLY A 67 3.54 13.03 -6.85
C GLY A 67 3.65 11.49 -6.83
N VAL A 68 4.79 10.92 -7.23
CA VAL A 68 5.00 9.46 -7.25
C VAL A 68 5.86 9.01 -6.07
N PRO A 69 5.40 8.05 -5.24
CA PRO A 69 6.20 7.43 -4.20
C PRO A 69 7.17 6.42 -4.81
N ILE A 70 8.48 6.69 -4.72
CA ILE A 70 9.54 5.79 -5.17
C ILE A 70 10.07 5.03 -3.95
N ARG A 71 9.91 3.71 -3.94
CA ARG A 71 10.37 2.86 -2.84
C ARG A 71 11.89 2.77 -2.82
N MET A 72 12.48 3.07 -1.67
CA MET A 72 13.90 3.03 -1.38
C MET A 72 14.17 2.05 -0.23
N LYS A 73 15.35 1.43 -0.23
CA LYS A 73 15.77 0.51 0.83
C LYS A 73 16.77 1.19 1.77
N CYS A 74 16.58 1.02 3.07
CA CYS A 74 17.59 1.36 4.06
C CYS A 74 18.81 0.42 3.95
N PRO A 75 19.99 0.84 4.44
CA PRO A 75 21.11 -0.06 4.61
C PRO A 75 20.72 -1.31 5.43
N SER A 76 21.40 -2.43 5.18
CA SER A 76 21.07 -3.71 5.81
C SER A 76 21.00 -3.61 7.34
N GLY A 77 19.89 -4.06 7.92
CA GLY A 77 19.66 -4.07 9.36
C GLY A 77 19.14 -2.75 9.95
N LEU A 78 18.96 -1.71 9.14
CA LEU A 78 18.37 -0.43 9.58
C LEU A 78 16.92 -0.30 9.13
N HIS A 79 16.14 0.40 9.94
CA HIS A 79 14.74 0.71 9.71
C HIS A 79 14.53 2.21 9.53
N TRP A 80 13.59 2.57 8.69
CA TRP A 80 13.17 3.94 8.50
C TRP A 80 12.58 4.53 9.79
N THR A 81 12.99 5.74 10.09
CA THR A 81 12.49 6.53 11.21
C THR A 81 12.38 8.00 10.83
N VAL A 82 11.49 8.70 11.52
CA VAL A 82 11.29 10.14 11.37
C VAL A 82 11.32 10.77 12.76
N GLY A 83 12.36 11.56 13.00
CA GLY A 83 12.54 12.31 14.24
C GLY A 83 11.99 13.73 14.12
N TYR A 84 11.52 14.27 15.25
CA TYR A 84 11.14 15.67 15.39
C TYR A 84 11.80 16.24 16.64
N THR A 85 12.63 17.27 16.50
CA THR A 85 13.27 17.96 17.64
C THR A 85 13.03 19.45 17.52
N ASP A 86 12.36 20.08 18.50
CA ASP A 86 12.16 21.53 18.55
C ASP A 86 11.75 22.18 17.21
N SER A 87 10.89 21.49 16.43
CA SER A 87 10.39 21.84 15.07
C SER A 87 11.23 21.41 13.86
N TYR A 88 12.36 20.72 14.05
CA TYR A 88 13.16 20.17 12.97
C TYR A 88 12.71 18.76 12.59
N TYR A 89 12.43 18.54 11.30
CA TYR A 89 12.09 17.23 10.74
C TYR A 89 13.35 16.50 10.28
N PHE A 90 13.62 15.33 10.85
CA PHE A 90 14.81 14.53 10.53
C PHE A 90 14.42 13.11 10.07
N PRO A 91 14.24 12.89 8.76
CA PRO A 91 13.98 11.57 8.19
C PRO A 91 15.29 10.78 7.98
N THR A 92 15.42 9.59 8.55
CA THR A 92 16.65 8.77 8.46
C THR A 92 16.41 7.26 8.59
N CYS A 93 17.42 6.44 8.31
CA CYS A 93 17.45 5.02 8.64
C CYS A 93 18.24 4.83 9.95
N ASP A 94 17.63 4.20 10.95
CA ASP A 94 18.21 3.97 12.28
C ASP A 94 17.96 2.52 12.73
N LEU A 95 18.42 2.16 13.92
CA LEU A 95 18.22 0.84 14.51
C LEU A 95 16.73 0.50 14.60
N PRO A 96 16.36 -0.79 14.49
CA PRO A 96 14.97 -1.25 14.61
C PRO A 96 14.26 -0.85 15.92
N SER A 97 15.01 -0.62 17.00
CA SER A 97 14.51 -0.13 18.28
C SER A 97 13.99 1.31 18.20
N GLN A 98 14.51 2.11 17.27
CA GLN A 98 14.18 3.53 17.06
C GLN A 98 13.32 3.76 15.81
N SER A 99 12.87 2.69 15.14
CA SER A 99 12.01 2.80 13.96
C SER A 99 10.72 3.54 14.28
N ASN A 100 10.14 4.20 13.29
CA ASN A 100 8.84 4.85 13.50
C ASN A 100 7.74 3.84 13.84
N SER A 101 6.66 4.32 14.48
CA SER A 101 5.47 3.52 14.82
C SER A 101 4.51 3.31 13.66
N ASN A 102 4.72 4.01 12.53
CA ASN A 102 3.86 3.92 11.35
C ASN A 102 4.15 2.69 10.48
N CYS A 103 5.26 2.00 10.73
CA CYS A 103 5.56 0.72 10.09
C CYS A 103 5.09 -0.45 10.96
N ARG A 104 4.37 -1.40 10.35
CA ARG A 104 3.94 -2.63 11.00
C ARG A 104 5.12 -3.61 11.10
N LYS A 105 5.57 -3.90 12.32
CA LYS A 105 6.69 -4.83 12.60
C LYS A 105 6.32 -6.33 12.47
N ASP A 106 5.07 -6.63 12.13
CA ASP A 106 4.53 -8.00 12.14
C ASP A 106 4.97 -8.86 10.96
N THR A 107 5.80 -8.34 10.03
CA THR A 107 6.35 -9.16 8.96
C THR A 107 7.63 -9.85 9.45
N PRO A 108 7.63 -11.18 9.64
CA PRO A 108 8.87 -11.92 9.78
C PRO A 108 9.59 -11.85 8.43
N TYR A 109 10.84 -11.42 8.45
CA TYR A 109 11.74 -11.54 7.31
C TYR A 109 11.91 -13.01 6.89
#